data_AF-A0A953SP93-F1
#
_entry.id   AF-A0A953SP93-F1
#
_cell.length_a   1.000
_cell.length_b   1.000
_cell.length_c   1.000
_cell.angle_alpha   90.00
_cell.angle_beta   90.00
_cell.angle_gamma   90.00
#
_symmetry.space_group_name_H-M   'P 1'
#
loop_
_entity.id
_entity.type
_entity.pdbx_description
1 polymer ?
#
loop_
_entity_poly.entity_id
_entity_poly.type
_entity_poly.pdbx_seq_one_letter_code
_entity_poly.pdbx_strand_id
1 'polypeptide(L)'
;MISKINQIFLLLILFTISLFSQTTYYNGTENLSGTQLKSVLHNIINNHKRFPYSSSSTDTWDILKQTDKDTNNSANVILLYSGLSVNAAQEYNGGNGWNREHVWANSHGFPNSSDTAYTDVHHLRPTLESANSARGSKDFDNGGNPYTPIPDTYTDSDSWEPRDAVKGDVARAMMYMTVRYEGPNYDLELVDYTGTPSQPIFGKLSTLLQWHREDPPNDFERNRNDVVQSYQLNRNPFIDRPEFADLIFNSDKFIIVKTEALSYNQVLVTFNRDLDKTTAENINNYSIDKSIGKPIAASKGFGGNSNNVVLTFSKNLIDGEVYNVKVNNIKSTSQTTIIPNSISSLTTEVFVPVELTAFTGIFNEGNIELNWTTATEINNLGFEIERSVVGTSRDLSLQWETIGFVEGEGNSTSPKSYSFVDTKTSEVSQNLAGLDGNLQYRLKQIDFDGNFEYSEIITVEMLRATSLPTEFVLEQNYPNPFNPTTSIGYTVPSNEYVTLKVYDILGNEVATLVNEQKESGNYTANFDGDKLSSGLYIYKIQAGKFSQVRKMMLLK
;
A
#
# COMPACT_ATOMS: atom_id res chain seq x y z
N MET A 1 -16.15 9.07 26.00
CA MET A 1 -14.89 9.07 25.22
C MET A 1 -14.35 7.66 24.97
N ILE A 2 -14.34 6.78 25.97
CA ILE A 2 -13.84 5.39 25.86
C ILE A 2 -14.63 4.51 24.86
N SER A 3 -15.94 4.76 24.65
CA SER A 3 -16.73 3.93 23.70
C SER A 3 -16.52 4.24 22.22
N LYS A 4 -16.07 5.48 21.88
CA LYS A 4 -15.79 5.86 20.48
C LYS A 4 -14.44 5.32 20.01
N ILE A 5 -13.45 5.28 20.90
CA ILE A 5 -12.10 4.76 20.62
C ILE A 5 -12.16 3.24 20.32
N ASN A 6 -12.94 2.48 21.09
CA ASN A 6 -13.12 1.05 20.84
C ASN A 6 -13.89 0.74 19.53
N GLN A 7 -14.79 1.62 19.09
CA GLN A 7 -15.49 1.46 17.81
C GLN A 7 -14.55 1.76 16.63
N ILE A 8 -13.69 2.77 16.74
CA ILE A 8 -12.71 3.12 15.71
C ILE A 8 -11.64 2.02 15.58
N PHE A 9 -11.15 1.49 16.70
CA PHE A 9 -10.15 0.42 16.71
C PHE A 9 -10.69 -0.90 16.15
N LEU A 10 -11.95 -1.24 16.43
CA LEU A 10 -12.61 -2.43 15.86
C LEU A 10 -12.88 -2.27 14.36
N LEU A 11 -13.23 -1.06 13.90
CA LEU A 11 -13.37 -0.76 12.46
C LEU A 11 -12.03 -0.89 11.71
N LEU A 12 -10.93 -0.40 12.30
CA LEU A 12 -9.59 -0.51 11.71
C LEU A 12 -9.12 -1.97 11.55
N ILE A 13 -9.38 -2.82 12.56
CA ILE A 13 -9.05 -4.25 12.49
C ILE A 13 -9.90 -4.96 11.42
N LEU A 14 -11.19 -4.63 11.31
CA LEU A 14 -12.06 -5.20 10.27
C LEU A 14 -11.66 -4.72 8.86
N PHE A 15 -11.22 -3.47 8.72
CA PHE A 15 -10.78 -2.89 7.44
C PHE A 15 -9.46 -3.51 6.95
N THR A 16 -8.48 -3.72 7.83
CA THR A 16 -7.19 -4.34 7.50
C THR A 16 -7.33 -5.82 7.13
N ILE A 17 -8.17 -6.59 7.84
CA ILE A 17 -8.47 -7.99 7.48
C ILE A 17 -9.18 -8.07 6.11
N SER A 18 -10.08 -7.11 5.81
CA SER A 18 -10.76 -7.04 4.52
C SER A 18 -9.78 -6.81 3.36
N LEU A 19 -8.85 -5.86 3.50
CA LEU A 19 -7.84 -5.56 2.48
C LEU A 19 -6.89 -6.74 2.24
N PHE A 20 -6.38 -7.38 3.30
CA PHE A 20 -5.55 -8.59 3.17
C PHE A 20 -6.34 -9.76 2.56
N SER A 21 -7.60 -9.95 2.94
CA SER A 21 -8.45 -10.98 2.34
C SER A 21 -8.72 -10.72 0.85
N GLN A 22 -8.93 -9.48 0.43
CA GLN A 22 -9.17 -9.13 -0.98
C GLN A 22 -7.90 -9.30 -1.83
N THR A 23 -6.72 -8.93 -1.33
CA THR A 23 -5.45 -9.18 -2.06
C THR A 23 -5.23 -10.67 -2.33
N THR A 24 -5.55 -11.55 -1.38
CA THR A 24 -5.46 -13.01 -1.60
C THR A 24 -6.55 -13.56 -2.54
N TYR A 25 -7.72 -12.92 -2.61
CA TYR A 25 -8.82 -13.35 -3.48
C TYR A 25 -8.48 -13.22 -4.97
N TYR A 26 -7.67 -12.22 -5.34
CA TYR A 26 -7.25 -11.97 -6.73
C TYR A 26 -5.84 -12.48 -7.05
N ASN A 27 -5.32 -13.45 -6.30
CA ASN A 27 -4.01 -14.04 -6.54
C ASN A 27 -3.92 -14.65 -7.96
N GLY A 28 -2.79 -14.44 -8.64
CA GLY A 28 -2.55 -14.89 -10.02
C GLY A 28 -2.93 -13.86 -11.08
N THR A 29 -3.38 -12.66 -10.68
CA THR A 29 -3.68 -11.55 -11.60
C THR A 29 -2.46 -10.63 -11.83
N GLU A 30 -1.36 -10.87 -11.13
CA GLU A 30 -0.19 -10.01 -11.13
C GLU A 30 0.43 -9.91 -12.54
N ASN A 31 0.65 -8.68 -13.01
CA ASN A 31 1.25 -8.37 -14.31
C ASN A 31 0.49 -8.93 -15.54
N LEU A 32 -0.78 -9.31 -15.39
CA LEU A 32 -1.62 -9.74 -16.51
C LEU A 32 -2.41 -8.59 -17.11
N SER A 33 -2.75 -8.69 -18.39
CA SER A 33 -3.64 -7.77 -19.10
C SER A 33 -4.39 -8.48 -20.23
N GLY A 34 -5.36 -7.80 -20.84
CA GLY A 34 -6.16 -8.29 -21.97
C GLY A 34 -6.82 -9.63 -21.67
N THR A 35 -6.77 -10.53 -22.65
CA THR A 35 -7.38 -11.87 -22.57
C THR A 35 -6.80 -12.74 -21.47
N GLN A 36 -5.52 -12.56 -21.10
CA GLN A 36 -4.90 -13.33 -20.01
C GLN A 36 -5.50 -12.95 -18.66
N LEU A 37 -5.62 -11.65 -18.38
CA LEU A 37 -6.25 -11.17 -17.14
C LEU A 37 -7.74 -11.52 -17.12
N LYS A 38 -8.45 -11.34 -18.24
CA LYS A 38 -9.87 -11.71 -18.38
C LYS A 38 -10.10 -13.17 -18.03
N SER A 39 -9.30 -14.08 -18.59
CA SER A 39 -9.40 -15.53 -18.35
C SER A 39 -9.12 -15.91 -16.89
N VAL A 40 -8.09 -15.32 -16.26
CA VAL A 40 -7.80 -15.58 -14.84
C VAL A 40 -8.93 -15.08 -13.95
N LEU A 41 -9.40 -13.85 -14.17
CA LEU A 41 -10.53 -13.30 -13.41
C LEU A 41 -11.79 -14.12 -13.60
N HIS A 42 -12.10 -14.55 -14.82
CA HIS A 42 -13.21 -15.46 -15.09
C HIS A 42 -13.12 -16.68 -14.18
N ASN A 43 -11.96 -17.36 -14.13
CA ASN A 43 -11.78 -18.54 -13.29
C ASN A 43 -11.96 -18.27 -11.79
N ILE A 44 -11.57 -17.08 -11.32
CA ILE A 44 -11.75 -16.66 -9.92
C ILE A 44 -13.24 -16.45 -9.60
N ILE A 45 -13.98 -15.79 -10.49
CA ILE A 45 -15.35 -15.33 -10.22
C ILE A 45 -16.44 -16.22 -10.82
N ASN A 46 -16.11 -17.26 -11.60
CA ASN A 46 -17.07 -18.12 -12.31
C ASN A 46 -17.96 -18.98 -11.40
N ASN A 47 -17.72 -18.97 -10.09
CA ASN A 47 -18.67 -19.53 -9.14
C ASN A 47 -19.83 -18.57 -8.95
N HIS A 48 -21.07 -19.06 -9.01
CA HIS A 48 -22.26 -18.27 -8.65
C HIS A 48 -23.20 -19.23 -7.93
N LYS A 49 -23.42 -18.99 -6.64
CA LYS A 49 -24.47 -19.70 -5.89
C LYS A 49 -25.84 -19.08 -6.18
N ARG A 50 -26.69 -19.80 -6.92
CA ARG A 50 -27.95 -19.28 -7.45
C ARG A 50 -29.00 -19.05 -6.35
N PHE A 51 -29.67 -17.89 -6.38
CA PHE A 51 -30.88 -17.62 -5.60
C PHE A 51 -32.09 -17.45 -6.52
N PRO A 52 -33.26 -17.98 -6.16
CA PRO A 52 -34.44 -17.93 -7.03
C PRO A 52 -34.99 -16.51 -7.19
N TYR A 53 -35.82 -16.32 -8.21
CA TYR A 53 -36.50 -15.04 -8.49
C TYR A 53 -37.78 -14.82 -7.66
N SER A 54 -38.28 -15.88 -7.04
CA SER A 54 -39.35 -15.85 -6.04
C SER A 54 -39.31 -17.18 -5.28
N SER A 55 -39.26 -17.17 -3.95
CA SER A 55 -39.38 -18.40 -3.16
C SER A 55 -39.89 -18.16 -1.72
N SER A 56 -40.20 -19.24 -1.00
CA SER A 56 -40.51 -19.19 0.44
C SER A 56 -39.26 -19.12 1.34
N SER A 57 -38.07 -19.14 0.74
CA SER A 57 -36.77 -18.95 1.37
C SER A 57 -36.09 -17.70 0.78
N THR A 58 -34.85 -17.40 1.20
CA THR A 58 -34.08 -16.29 0.65
C THR A 58 -34.06 -16.31 -0.87
N ASP A 59 -34.47 -15.21 -1.48
CA ASP A 59 -34.50 -15.01 -2.93
C ASP A 59 -33.78 -13.72 -3.34
N THR A 60 -33.78 -13.37 -4.63
CA THR A 60 -33.08 -12.15 -5.08
C THR A 60 -33.71 -10.85 -4.55
N TRP A 61 -34.99 -10.84 -4.18
CA TRP A 61 -35.59 -9.67 -3.55
C TRP A 61 -35.03 -9.43 -2.16
N ASP A 62 -34.94 -10.48 -1.34
CA ASP A 62 -34.36 -10.41 0.00
C ASP A 62 -32.92 -9.90 -0.02
N ILE A 63 -32.13 -10.34 -1.01
CA ILE A 63 -30.74 -9.89 -1.18
C ILE A 63 -30.71 -8.42 -1.61
N LEU A 64 -31.56 -7.99 -2.55
CA LEU A 64 -31.62 -6.60 -2.99
C LEU A 64 -32.01 -5.62 -1.88
N LYS A 65 -32.87 -6.05 -0.95
CA LYS A 65 -33.17 -5.29 0.27
C LYS A 65 -31.95 -5.06 1.15
N GLN A 66 -30.92 -5.91 1.06
CA GLN A 66 -29.67 -5.75 1.81
C GLN A 66 -28.62 -4.99 1.02
N THR A 67 -28.45 -5.29 -0.26
CA THR A 67 -27.41 -4.66 -1.10
C THR A 67 -27.65 -3.19 -1.33
N ASP A 68 -28.92 -2.79 -1.49
CA ASP A 68 -29.29 -1.42 -1.85
C ASP A 68 -30.02 -0.71 -0.69
N LYS A 69 -29.86 -1.21 0.54
CA LYS A 69 -30.45 -0.64 1.77
C LYS A 69 -30.04 0.81 1.98
N ASP A 70 -31.01 1.68 2.26
CA ASP A 70 -30.74 3.07 2.62
C ASP A 70 -30.13 3.15 4.03
N THR A 71 -28.94 3.76 4.13
CA THR A 71 -28.21 3.91 5.39
C THR A 71 -28.86 4.91 6.34
N ASN A 72 -29.66 5.85 5.82
CA ASN A 72 -30.41 6.81 6.62
C ASN A 72 -31.80 6.28 7.04
N ASN A 73 -32.30 5.25 6.35
CA ASN A 73 -33.55 4.59 6.68
C ASN A 73 -33.49 3.11 6.30
N SER A 74 -33.15 2.25 7.25
CA SER A 74 -32.95 0.81 7.01
C SER A 74 -34.21 0.04 6.60
N ALA A 75 -35.40 0.65 6.67
CA ALA A 75 -36.64 0.09 6.14
C ALA A 75 -36.81 0.33 4.63
N ASN A 76 -35.90 1.09 4.01
CA ASN A 76 -35.96 1.49 2.62
C ASN A 76 -34.79 0.93 1.80
N VAL A 77 -34.98 0.90 0.48
CA VAL A 77 -33.94 0.68 -0.53
C VAL A 77 -33.77 1.92 -1.40
N ILE A 78 -32.55 2.16 -1.88
CA ILE A 78 -32.22 3.22 -2.83
C ILE A 78 -32.36 2.67 -4.25
N LEU A 79 -33.18 3.31 -5.07
CA LEU A 79 -33.40 2.93 -6.45
C LEU A 79 -32.25 3.41 -7.35
N LEU A 80 -31.76 2.54 -8.24
CA LEU A 80 -30.60 2.78 -9.11
C LEU A 80 -30.72 4.09 -9.89
N TYR A 81 -31.66 4.14 -10.83
CA TYR A 81 -31.76 5.26 -11.77
C TYR A 81 -32.27 6.54 -11.11
N SER A 82 -33.23 6.45 -10.18
CA SER A 82 -33.85 7.63 -9.58
C SER A 82 -33.18 8.16 -8.32
N GLY A 83 -32.37 7.33 -7.64
CA GLY A 83 -31.80 7.67 -6.33
C GLY A 83 -32.82 7.79 -5.20
N LEU A 84 -34.10 7.47 -5.45
CA LEU A 84 -35.16 7.57 -4.45
C LEU A 84 -35.00 6.49 -3.38
N SER A 85 -35.21 6.89 -2.13
CA SER A 85 -35.38 5.98 -0.99
C SER A 85 -36.84 5.55 -0.89
N VAL A 86 -37.13 4.27 -1.08
CA VAL A 86 -38.50 3.72 -1.08
C VAL A 86 -38.63 2.55 -0.13
N ASN A 87 -39.84 2.32 0.37
CA ASN A 87 -40.13 1.24 1.30
C ASN A 87 -39.73 -0.13 0.71
N ALA A 88 -38.79 -0.80 1.37
CA ALA A 88 -38.22 -2.07 0.93
C ALA A 88 -39.27 -3.18 0.79
N ALA A 89 -40.33 -3.16 1.61
CA ALA A 89 -41.41 -4.14 1.55
C ALA A 89 -42.37 -3.95 0.37
N GLN A 90 -42.22 -2.89 -0.44
CA GLN A 90 -43.04 -2.64 -1.63
C GLN A 90 -42.40 -3.22 -2.90
N GLU A 91 -41.98 -4.49 -2.85
CA GLU A 91 -41.44 -5.23 -3.99
C GLU A 91 -42.52 -5.51 -5.01
N TYR A 92 -42.35 -5.02 -6.23
CA TYR A 92 -43.30 -5.07 -7.34
C TYR A 92 -44.66 -4.42 -7.04
N ASN A 93 -45.35 -4.81 -5.96
CA ASN A 93 -46.62 -4.29 -5.47
C ASN A 93 -47.67 -4.10 -6.59
N GLY A 94 -47.84 -5.15 -7.40
CA GLY A 94 -48.73 -5.12 -8.55
C GLY A 94 -48.35 -4.08 -9.62
N GLY A 95 -47.06 -3.76 -9.73
CA GLY A 95 -46.52 -2.72 -10.61
C GLY A 95 -46.40 -1.33 -9.95
N ASN A 96 -46.89 -1.15 -8.73
CA ASN A 96 -46.85 0.14 -8.02
C ASN A 96 -45.65 0.27 -7.05
N GLY A 97 -44.85 -0.79 -6.95
CA GLY A 97 -43.67 -0.87 -6.11
C GLY A 97 -42.39 -0.61 -6.87
N TRP A 98 -41.26 -1.01 -6.29
CA TRP A 98 -39.99 -1.04 -7.00
C TRP A 98 -39.79 -2.37 -7.74
N ASN A 99 -39.08 -2.34 -8.86
CA ASN A 99 -38.83 -3.50 -9.72
C ASN A 99 -37.34 -3.89 -9.70
N ARG A 100 -37.03 -5.09 -10.20
CA ARG A 100 -35.68 -5.58 -10.48
C ARG A 100 -35.28 -5.17 -11.89
N GLU A 101 -34.28 -4.31 -11.96
CA GLU A 101 -33.54 -3.97 -13.17
C GLU A 101 -32.50 -5.06 -13.44
N HIS A 102 -32.50 -5.61 -14.64
CA HIS A 102 -31.37 -6.35 -15.19
C HIS A 102 -30.45 -5.36 -15.92
N VAL A 103 -29.37 -4.89 -15.28
CA VAL A 103 -28.46 -3.89 -15.89
C VAL A 103 -27.94 -4.42 -17.22
N TRP A 104 -27.44 -5.66 -17.26
CA TRP A 104 -27.34 -6.42 -18.50
C TRP A 104 -28.72 -7.00 -18.87
N ALA A 105 -29.32 -6.50 -19.95
CA ALA A 105 -30.67 -6.91 -20.32
C ALA A 105 -30.70 -8.41 -20.70
N ASN A 106 -31.63 -9.17 -20.10
CA ASN A 106 -31.71 -10.63 -20.27
C ASN A 106 -31.95 -11.10 -21.72
N SER A 107 -32.52 -10.24 -22.58
CA SER A 107 -32.65 -10.48 -24.03
C SER A 107 -31.29 -10.61 -24.74
N HIS A 108 -30.21 -10.20 -24.09
CA HIS A 108 -28.84 -10.30 -24.60
C HIS A 108 -28.13 -11.54 -24.04
N GLY A 109 -28.68 -12.72 -24.29
CA GLY A 109 -28.00 -14.01 -24.08
C GLY A 109 -28.54 -14.92 -22.97
N PHE A 110 -29.47 -14.47 -22.13
CA PHE A 110 -30.04 -15.29 -21.05
C PHE A 110 -31.53 -14.99 -20.78
N PRO A 111 -32.43 -15.21 -21.75
CA PRO A 111 -33.82 -14.74 -21.65
C PRO A 111 -34.67 -15.48 -20.61
N ASN A 112 -34.21 -16.61 -20.07
CA ASN A 112 -35.03 -17.46 -19.20
C ASN A 112 -34.72 -17.21 -17.73
N SER A 113 -35.76 -17.17 -16.90
CA SER A 113 -35.58 -17.04 -15.44
C SER A 113 -34.80 -18.19 -14.80
N SER A 114 -34.69 -19.34 -15.48
CA SER A 114 -33.86 -20.48 -15.05
C SER A 114 -32.37 -20.29 -15.34
N ASP A 115 -31.99 -19.34 -16.21
CA ASP A 115 -30.60 -19.09 -16.56
C ASP A 115 -29.82 -18.63 -15.32
N THR A 116 -28.55 -19.05 -15.22
CA THR A 116 -27.71 -18.71 -14.07
C THR A 116 -27.42 -17.21 -14.03
N ALA A 117 -27.19 -16.60 -15.20
CA ALA A 117 -27.02 -15.16 -15.36
C ALA A 117 -28.25 -14.37 -14.92
N TYR A 118 -29.46 -14.90 -15.12
CA TYR A 118 -30.70 -14.18 -14.83
C TYR A 118 -30.85 -13.76 -13.37
N THR A 119 -30.28 -14.54 -12.45
CA THR A 119 -30.41 -14.32 -11.00
C THR A 119 -29.17 -13.72 -10.36
N ASP A 120 -28.20 -13.24 -11.16
CA ASP A 120 -26.96 -12.70 -10.62
C ASP A 120 -27.17 -11.32 -10.00
N VAL A 121 -27.14 -11.24 -8.67
CA VAL A 121 -27.37 -9.99 -7.96
C VAL A 121 -26.26 -8.99 -8.22
N HIS A 122 -25.09 -9.32 -8.76
CA HIS A 122 -24.09 -8.31 -9.15
C HIS A 122 -24.61 -7.31 -10.20
N HIS A 123 -25.53 -7.71 -11.07
CA HIS A 123 -26.15 -6.85 -12.09
C HIS A 123 -27.67 -6.65 -11.93
N LEU A 124 -28.29 -7.24 -10.91
CA LEU A 124 -29.66 -6.90 -10.52
C LEU A 124 -29.68 -5.67 -9.61
N ARG A 125 -30.55 -4.70 -9.89
CA ARG A 125 -30.69 -3.50 -9.05
C ARG A 125 -32.16 -3.14 -8.82
N PRO A 126 -32.52 -2.52 -7.69
CA PRO A 126 -33.86 -2.00 -7.50
C PRO A 126 -34.05 -0.75 -8.35
N THR A 127 -35.20 -0.60 -8.99
CA THR A 127 -35.52 0.59 -9.80
C THR A 127 -37.02 0.91 -9.78
N LEU A 128 -37.40 2.07 -10.32
CA LEU A 128 -38.81 2.37 -10.59
C LEU A 128 -39.29 1.52 -11.76
N GLU A 129 -40.52 1.02 -11.67
CA GLU A 129 -41.07 0.22 -12.77
C GLU A 129 -41.17 1.02 -14.07
N SER A 130 -41.57 2.29 -14.00
CA SER A 130 -41.61 3.15 -15.20
C SER A 130 -40.24 3.27 -15.88
N ALA A 131 -39.17 3.32 -15.09
CA ALA A 131 -37.80 3.44 -15.59
C ALA A 131 -37.30 2.12 -16.17
N ASN A 132 -37.56 0.99 -15.50
CA ASN A 132 -37.24 -0.35 -16.04
C ASN A 132 -37.91 -0.57 -17.40
N SER A 133 -39.21 -0.31 -17.47
CA SER A 133 -39.99 -0.41 -18.71
C SER A 133 -39.48 0.55 -19.80
N ALA A 134 -39.12 1.79 -19.46
CA ALA A 134 -38.64 2.77 -20.44
C ALA A 134 -37.21 2.52 -20.94
N ARG A 135 -36.36 1.94 -20.08
CA ARG A 135 -35.02 1.48 -20.42
C ARG A 135 -35.12 0.26 -21.33
N GLY A 136 -35.95 -0.72 -20.97
CA GLY A 136 -36.13 -1.96 -21.73
C GLY A 136 -34.81 -2.69 -21.95
N SER A 137 -34.41 -2.84 -23.21
CA SER A 137 -33.12 -3.43 -23.60
C SER A 137 -32.19 -2.42 -24.29
N LYS A 138 -32.39 -1.12 -24.05
CA LYS A 138 -31.52 -0.08 -24.62
C LYS A 138 -30.10 -0.23 -24.09
N ASP A 139 -29.15 0.04 -24.97
CA ASP A 139 -27.74 0.12 -24.64
C ASP A 139 -27.49 1.30 -23.68
N PHE A 140 -26.42 1.24 -22.91
CA PHE A 140 -25.99 2.39 -22.11
C PHE A 140 -25.11 3.32 -22.96
N ASP A 141 -25.51 4.58 -23.07
CA ASP A 141 -24.76 5.69 -23.68
C ASP A 141 -25.30 7.02 -23.12
N ASN A 142 -24.84 8.16 -23.64
CA ASN A 142 -25.24 9.51 -23.19
C ASN A 142 -26.70 9.90 -23.49
N GLY A 143 -27.53 8.99 -24.01
CA GLY A 143 -28.92 9.30 -24.32
C GLY A 143 -29.05 10.48 -25.30
N GLY A 144 -30.23 11.12 -25.28
CA GLY A 144 -30.45 12.33 -26.05
C GLY A 144 -31.43 13.29 -25.42
N ASN A 145 -32.61 12.78 -25.00
CA ASN A 145 -33.65 13.60 -24.42
C ASN A 145 -33.84 13.29 -22.93
N PRO A 146 -34.12 14.29 -22.07
CA PRO A 146 -34.42 14.04 -20.67
C PRO A 146 -35.58 13.06 -20.50
N TYR A 147 -35.39 12.05 -19.65
CA TYR A 147 -36.42 11.10 -19.28
C TYR A 147 -37.18 11.59 -18.04
N THR A 148 -38.34 12.19 -18.25
CA THR A 148 -39.27 12.50 -17.15
C THR A 148 -39.96 11.20 -16.69
N PRO A 149 -40.00 10.87 -15.38
CA PRO A 149 -39.89 11.78 -14.23
C PRO A 149 -38.55 11.79 -13.48
N ILE A 150 -37.48 11.19 -14.00
CA ILE A 150 -36.22 11.07 -13.27
C ILE A 150 -35.24 12.18 -13.71
N PRO A 151 -34.82 13.07 -12.81
CA PRO A 151 -33.80 14.07 -13.13
C PRO A 151 -32.49 13.43 -13.57
N ASP A 152 -31.76 14.13 -14.44
CA ASP A 152 -30.41 13.76 -14.91
C ASP A 152 -30.33 12.35 -15.54
N THR A 153 -31.46 11.82 -16.00
CA THR A 153 -31.56 10.59 -16.78
C THR A 153 -32.00 10.96 -18.18
N TYR A 154 -31.35 10.40 -19.20
CA TYR A 154 -31.62 10.73 -20.60
C TYR A 154 -31.86 9.45 -21.39
N THR A 155 -32.64 9.55 -22.46
CA THR A 155 -32.89 8.41 -23.35
C THR A 155 -33.21 8.88 -24.77
N ASP A 156 -32.97 7.99 -25.72
CA ASP A 156 -33.40 8.11 -27.11
C ASP A 156 -33.91 6.75 -27.62
N SER A 157 -33.79 6.49 -28.92
CA SER A 157 -34.30 5.28 -29.56
C SER A 157 -33.64 4.00 -29.07
N ASP A 158 -32.34 4.06 -28.80
CA ASP A 158 -31.46 2.90 -28.66
C ASP A 158 -30.57 2.97 -27.43
N SER A 159 -30.55 4.12 -26.73
CA SER A 159 -29.71 4.31 -25.55
C SER A 159 -30.42 4.88 -24.31
N TRP A 160 -29.83 4.58 -23.16
CA TRP A 160 -30.21 5.04 -21.84
C TRP A 160 -29.00 5.58 -21.09
N GLU A 161 -29.11 6.81 -20.59
CA GLU A 161 -28.13 7.46 -19.72
C GLU A 161 -28.70 7.53 -18.30
N PRO A 162 -28.12 6.85 -17.31
CA PRO A 162 -28.51 7.02 -15.93
C PRO A 162 -27.90 8.32 -15.35
N ARG A 163 -28.41 8.77 -14.20
CA ARG A 163 -27.81 9.86 -13.43
C ARG A 163 -26.32 9.65 -13.16
N ASP A 164 -25.57 10.75 -13.09
CA ASP A 164 -24.11 10.73 -12.94
C ASP A 164 -23.63 9.87 -11.77
N ALA A 165 -24.34 9.91 -10.64
CA ALA A 165 -23.97 9.21 -9.42
C ALA A 165 -24.11 7.67 -9.45
N VAL A 166 -24.49 7.06 -10.58
CA VAL A 166 -24.50 5.58 -10.76
C VAL A 166 -23.93 5.15 -12.11
N LYS A 167 -23.29 6.06 -12.85
CA LYS A 167 -22.71 5.75 -14.16
C LYS A 167 -21.59 4.72 -14.03
N GLY A 168 -20.76 4.83 -12.99
CA GLY A 168 -19.71 3.88 -12.66
C GLY A 168 -20.25 2.53 -12.21
N ASP A 169 -21.29 2.52 -11.36
CA ASP A 169 -21.98 1.31 -10.92
C ASP A 169 -22.47 0.47 -12.12
N VAL A 170 -23.13 1.13 -13.07
CA VAL A 170 -23.64 0.50 -14.28
C VAL A 170 -22.50 -0.05 -15.12
N ALA A 171 -21.44 0.74 -15.34
CA ALA A 171 -20.27 0.32 -16.09
C ALA A 171 -19.61 -0.93 -15.49
N ARG A 172 -19.40 -0.97 -14.18
CA ARG A 172 -18.79 -2.10 -13.48
C ARG A 172 -19.67 -3.34 -13.47
N ALA A 173 -20.99 -3.19 -13.37
CA ALA A 173 -21.92 -4.31 -13.50
C ALA A 173 -21.88 -4.92 -14.91
N MET A 174 -21.86 -4.08 -15.94
CA MET A 174 -21.75 -4.51 -17.35
C MET A 174 -20.43 -5.25 -17.62
N MET A 175 -19.30 -4.67 -17.21
CA MET A 175 -17.98 -5.29 -17.35
C MET A 175 -17.87 -6.61 -16.57
N TYR A 176 -18.46 -6.69 -15.37
CA TYR A 176 -18.54 -7.92 -14.59
C TYR A 176 -19.26 -9.03 -15.35
N MET A 177 -20.42 -8.73 -15.95
CA MET A 177 -21.20 -9.74 -16.67
C MET A 177 -20.40 -10.34 -17.82
N THR A 178 -19.62 -9.53 -18.54
CA THR A 178 -18.74 -9.99 -19.62
C THR A 178 -17.64 -10.93 -19.13
N VAL A 179 -16.97 -10.62 -18.02
CA VAL A 179 -15.90 -11.50 -17.51
C VAL A 179 -16.48 -12.74 -16.82
N ARG A 180 -17.55 -12.58 -16.06
CA ARG A 180 -18.18 -13.68 -15.31
C ARG A 180 -18.74 -14.74 -16.23
N TYR A 181 -19.39 -14.34 -17.32
CA TYR A 181 -20.12 -15.22 -18.23
C TYR A 181 -19.42 -15.35 -19.58
N GLU A 182 -18.10 -15.40 -19.57
CA GLU A 182 -17.28 -15.87 -20.69
C GLU A 182 -17.33 -17.41 -20.74
N GLY A 183 -17.50 -18.01 -21.92
CA GLY A 183 -17.41 -19.47 -22.08
C GLY A 183 -18.48 -20.12 -22.97
N PRO A 184 -18.62 -21.46 -22.89
CA PRO A 184 -19.46 -22.21 -23.84
C PRO A 184 -20.95 -22.18 -23.50
N ASN A 185 -21.32 -21.94 -22.23
CA ASN A 185 -22.73 -21.92 -21.80
C ASN A 185 -23.36 -20.52 -21.95
N TYR A 186 -22.55 -19.49 -21.76
CA TYR A 186 -22.86 -18.08 -21.94
C TYR A 186 -21.59 -17.46 -22.51
N ASP A 187 -21.72 -16.52 -23.45
CA ASP A 187 -20.60 -15.82 -24.06
C ASP A 187 -20.93 -14.33 -24.18
N LEU A 188 -21.08 -13.69 -23.02
CA LEU A 188 -21.53 -12.31 -22.93
C LEU A 188 -20.38 -11.36 -23.26
N GLU A 189 -20.54 -10.51 -24.28
CA GLU A 189 -19.48 -9.61 -24.73
C GLU A 189 -19.93 -8.15 -24.83
N LEU A 190 -19.10 -7.23 -24.35
CA LEU A 190 -19.30 -5.80 -24.62
C LEU A 190 -18.84 -5.47 -26.03
N VAL A 191 -19.63 -4.66 -26.74
CA VAL A 191 -19.26 -4.07 -28.04
C VAL A 191 -19.05 -2.57 -27.91
N ASP A 192 -18.76 -1.85 -28.99
CA ASP A 192 -18.52 -0.40 -28.95
C ASP A 192 -19.48 0.37 -29.88
N TYR A 193 -20.77 0.04 -29.83
CA TYR A 193 -21.85 0.70 -30.56
C TYR A 193 -23.21 0.51 -29.87
N THR A 194 -24.22 1.30 -30.25
CA THR A 194 -25.60 1.20 -29.74
C THR A 194 -26.56 0.61 -30.78
N GLY A 195 -27.75 0.19 -30.35
CA GLY A 195 -28.70 -0.54 -31.17
C GLY A 195 -28.34 -2.02 -31.31
N THR A 196 -27.77 -2.60 -30.27
CA THR A 196 -27.35 -4.01 -30.29
C THR A 196 -28.55 -4.95 -30.43
N PRO A 197 -28.43 -6.04 -31.22
CA PRO A 197 -29.53 -7.01 -31.37
C PRO A 197 -29.67 -7.90 -30.13
N SER A 198 -30.80 -8.60 -30.00
CA SER A 198 -31.01 -9.64 -28.96
C SER A 198 -30.11 -10.87 -29.20
N GLN A 199 -28.84 -10.71 -28.87
CA GLN A 199 -27.71 -11.63 -28.97
C GLN A 199 -26.83 -11.40 -27.73
N PRO A 200 -25.90 -12.30 -27.39
CA PRO A 200 -25.07 -12.16 -26.18
C PRO A 200 -23.99 -11.07 -26.30
N ILE A 201 -24.30 -9.97 -26.97
CA ILE A 201 -23.46 -8.78 -27.12
C ILE A 201 -24.24 -7.56 -26.63
N PHE A 202 -23.56 -6.60 -25.98
CA PHE A 202 -24.27 -5.44 -25.44
C PHE A 202 -23.41 -4.17 -25.33
N GLY A 203 -24.04 -3.02 -25.53
CA GLY A 203 -23.53 -1.72 -25.10
C GLY A 203 -22.41 -1.10 -25.91
N LYS A 204 -22.07 0.13 -25.49
CA LYS A 204 -20.98 0.96 -26.02
C LYS A 204 -19.85 1.06 -25.01
N LEU A 205 -18.87 0.17 -25.15
CA LEU A 205 -17.76 -0.02 -24.23
C LEU A 205 -16.97 1.27 -23.96
N SER A 206 -16.77 2.11 -24.97
CA SER A 206 -16.05 3.38 -24.81
C SER A 206 -16.74 4.31 -23.81
N THR A 207 -18.07 4.42 -23.86
CA THR A 207 -18.87 5.21 -22.91
C THR A 207 -18.83 4.59 -21.51
N LEU A 208 -18.99 3.26 -21.40
CA LEU A 208 -18.92 2.55 -20.11
C LEU A 208 -17.54 2.73 -19.45
N LEU A 209 -16.44 2.65 -20.21
CA LEU A 209 -15.09 2.89 -19.69
C LEU A 209 -14.88 4.35 -19.27
N GLN A 210 -15.50 5.31 -19.96
CA GLN A 210 -15.47 6.71 -19.54
C GLN A 210 -16.18 6.87 -18.18
N TRP A 211 -17.43 6.38 -18.09
CA TRP A 211 -18.23 6.43 -16.88
C TRP A 211 -17.56 5.76 -15.68
N HIS A 212 -16.94 4.60 -15.89
CA HIS A 212 -16.15 3.92 -14.85
C HIS A 212 -15.03 4.78 -14.26
N ARG A 213 -14.35 5.57 -15.10
CA ARG A 213 -13.25 6.45 -14.67
C ARG A 213 -13.76 7.73 -13.99
N GLU A 214 -14.88 8.27 -14.46
CA GLU A 214 -15.46 9.51 -13.95
C GLU A 214 -16.22 9.30 -12.62
N ASP A 215 -16.76 8.10 -12.41
CA ASP A 215 -17.50 7.69 -11.20
C ASP A 215 -16.84 6.46 -10.54
N PRO A 216 -15.76 6.64 -9.75
CA PRO A 216 -15.04 5.55 -9.10
C PRO A 216 -15.89 4.86 -8.02
N PRO A 217 -15.58 3.60 -7.63
CA PRO A 217 -16.36 2.92 -6.59
C PRO A 217 -16.37 3.67 -5.27
N ASN A 218 -17.56 3.77 -4.69
CA ASN A 218 -17.80 4.39 -3.39
C ASN A 218 -18.12 3.33 -2.32
N ASP A 219 -18.31 3.76 -1.07
CA ASP A 219 -18.56 2.85 0.06
C ASP A 219 -19.86 2.07 -0.07
N PHE A 220 -20.89 2.67 -0.69
CA PHE A 220 -22.16 2.00 -0.91
C PHE A 220 -21.99 0.81 -1.87
N GLU A 221 -21.25 1.02 -2.96
CA GLU A 221 -20.98 -0.01 -3.95
C GLU A 221 -20.04 -1.12 -3.43
N ARG A 222 -19.01 -0.75 -2.64
CA ARG A 222 -18.15 -1.72 -1.94
C ARG A 222 -18.95 -2.59 -0.96
N ASN A 223 -19.80 -1.99 -0.13
CA ASN A 223 -20.68 -2.73 0.78
C ASN A 223 -21.62 -3.66 0.01
N ARG A 224 -22.16 -3.21 -1.12
CA ARG A 224 -22.98 -4.08 -2.00
C ARG A 224 -22.18 -5.29 -2.47
N ASN A 225 -20.93 -5.11 -2.91
CA ASN A 225 -20.07 -6.21 -3.34
C ASN A 225 -19.83 -7.23 -2.21
N ASP A 226 -19.58 -6.75 -0.98
CA ASP A 226 -19.44 -7.60 0.22
C ASP A 226 -20.71 -8.40 0.53
N VAL A 227 -21.88 -7.74 0.49
CA VAL A 227 -23.17 -8.40 0.72
C VAL A 227 -23.40 -9.46 -0.34
N VAL A 228 -23.24 -9.15 -1.63
CA VAL A 228 -23.44 -10.14 -2.71
C VAL A 228 -22.49 -11.33 -2.53
N GLN A 229 -21.22 -11.11 -2.17
CA GLN A 229 -20.28 -12.20 -1.92
C GLN A 229 -20.77 -13.14 -0.80
N SER A 230 -21.34 -12.59 0.28
CA SER A 230 -21.86 -13.41 1.40
C SER A 230 -23.00 -14.35 0.98
N TYR A 231 -23.72 -14.00 -0.09
CA TYR A 231 -24.79 -14.83 -0.66
C TYR A 231 -24.28 -15.70 -1.81
N GLN A 232 -23.74 -15.10 -2.87
CA GLN A 232 -23.40 -15.73 -4.15
C GLN A 232 -21.97 -16.30 -4.24
N LEU A 233 -21.14 -16.04 -3.23
CA LEU A 233 -19.77 -16.57 -3.06
C LEU A 233 -18.74 -16.04 -4.06
N ASN A 234 -19.08 -15.00 -4.82
CA ASN A 234 -18.17 -14.34 -5.75
C ASN A 234 -18.30 -12.81 -5.67
N ARG A 235 -17.25 -12.11 -6.13
CA ARG A 235 -17.13 -10.64 -6.09
C ARG A 235 -17.08 -10.06 -7.50
N ASN A 236 -17.51 -8.80 -7.64
CA ASN A 236 -17.25 -8.02 -8.84
C ASN A 236 -15.83 -7.42 -8.79
N PRO A 237 -14.91 -7.88 -9.66
CA PRO A 237 -13.51 -7.47 -9.61
C PRO A 237 -13.30 -6.00 -9.98
N PHE A 238 -14.22 -5.39 -10.72
CA PHE A 238 -14.09 -3.99 -11.14
C PHE A 238 -14.48 -3.00 -10.04
N ILE A 239 -15.15 -3.46 -8.98
CA ILE A 239 -15.41 -2.68 -7.77
C ILE A 239 -14.19 -2.71 -6.86
N ASP A 240 -13.62 -3.90 -6.62
CA ASP A 240 -12.49 -4.06 -5.71
C ASP A 240 -11.16 -3.60 -6.32
N ARG A 241 -11.00 -3.78 -7.64
CA ARG A 241 -9.78 -3.47 -8.42
C ARG A 241 -10.17 -2.71 -9.71
N PRO A 242 -10.54 -1.42 -9.61
CA PRO A 242 -11.02 -0.63 -10.74
C PRO A 242 -10.06 -0.57 -11.93
N GLU A 243 -8.76 -0.72 -11.69
CA GLU A 243 -7.74 -0.75 -12.72
C GLU A 243 -7.87 -1.95 -13.69
N PHE A 244 -8.55 -3.03 -13.29
CA PHE A 244 -8.77 -4.19 -14.15
C PHE A 244 -9.64 -3.87 -15.37
N ALA A 245 -10.55 -2.89 -15.27
CA ALA A 245 -11.38 -2.49 -16.40
C ALA A 245 -10.51 -2.06 -17.59
N ASP A 246 -9.55 -1.18 -17.31
CA ASP A 246 -8.63 -0.65 -18.30
C ASP A 246 -7.61 -1.70 -18.79
N LEU A 247 -7.14 -2.55 -17.87
CA LEU A 247 -6.22 -3.65 -18.22
C LEU A 247 -6.85 -4.69 -19.13
N ILE A 248 -8.18 -4.88 -19.11
CA ILE A 248 -8.88 -5.87 -19.95
C ILE A 248 -9.44 -5.22 -21.21
N PHE A 249 -10.28 -4.20 -21.06
CA PHE A 249 -11.11 -3.66 -22.14
C PHE A 249 -10.41 -2.56 -22.94
N ASN A 250 -9.25 -2.12 -22.48
CA ASN A 250 -8.43 -1.13 -23.13
C ASN A 250 -6.98 -1.61 -23.34
N SER A 251 -6.74 -2.93 -23.26
CA SER A 251 -5.42 -3.56 -23.32
C SER A 251 -4.63 -3.24 -24.60
N ASP A 252 -5.36 -3.07 -25.71
CA ASP A 252 -4.77 -2.72 -27.00
C ASP A 252 -4.28 -1.26 -27.04
N LYS A 253 -4.84 -0.41 -26.19
CA LYS A 253 -4.37 0.96 -26.01
C LYS A 253 -3.26 0.99 -24.98
N PHE A 254 -2.28 1.86 -25.22
CA PHE A 254 -1.22 2.09 -24.27
C PHE A 254 -1.62 3.23 -23.33
N ILE A 255 -1.76 2.93 -22.04
CA ILE A 255 -2.35 3.81 -21.02
C ILE A 255 -1.55 3.81 -19.71
N ILE A 256 -1.84 4.79 -18.86
CA ILE A 256 -1.47 4.79 -17.44
C ILE A 256 -2.47 3.88 -16.71
N VAL A 257 -1.96 2.93 -15.92
CA VAL A 257 -2.78 2.03 -15.09
C VAL A 257 -3.11 2.69 -13.76
N LYS A 258 -2.10 3.26 -13.10
CA LYS A 258 -2.26 4.00 -11.85
C LYS A 258 -1.10 4.95 -11.59
N THR A 259 -1.35 5.90 -10.69
CA THR A 259 -0.32 6.76 -10.11
C THR A 259 -0.45 6.78 -8.59
N GLU A 260 0.69 6.70 -7.91
CA GLU A 260 0.77 6.61 -6.46
C GLU A 260 1.93 7.49 -6.00
N ALA A 261 1.76 8.22 -4.91
CA ALA A 261 2.88 8.97 -4.33
C ALA A 261 3.70 8.03 -3.43
N LEU A 262 5.01 7.95 -3.69
CA LEU A 262 5.96 7.14 -2.92
C LEU A 262 6.56 7.92 -1.74
N SER A 263 6.63 9.24 -1.88
CA SER A 263 7.08 10.18 -0.87
C SER A 263 6.57 11.58 -1.23
N TYR A 264 6.87 12.57 -0.38
CA TYR A 264 6.56 13.98 -0.65
C TYR A 264 7.05 14.49 -2.00
N ASN A 265 8.12 13.94 -2.58
CA ASN A 265 8.64 14.43 -3.85
C ASN A 265 8.75 13.33 -4.91
N GLN A 266 8.19 12.14 -4.65
CA GLN A 266 8.25 11.03 -5.58
C GLN A 266 6.87 10.48 -5.91
N VAL A 267 6.63 10.24 -7.20
CA VAL A 267 5.40 9.64 -7.72
C VAL A 267 5.76 8.43 -8.57
N LEU A 268 5.18 7.28 -8.24
CA LEU A 268 5.17 6.11 -9.08
C LEU A 268 4.07 6.24 -10.15
N VAL A 269 4.44 5.99 -11.40
CA VAL A 269 3.54 5.86 -12.52
C VAL A 269 3.66 4.44 -13.07
N THR A 270 2.56 3.69 -13.06
CA THR A 270 2.49 2.33 -13.61
C THR A 270 1.73 2.36 -14.92
N PHE A 271 2.28 1.67 -15.92
CA PHE A 271 1.67 1.56 -17.25
C PHE A 271 1.26 0.12 -17.55
N ASN A 272 0.38 -0.07 -18.55
CA ASN A 272 -0.09 -1.40 -18.94
C ASN A 272 0.87 -2.14 -19.89
N ARG A 273 2.06 -1.58 -20.17
CA ARG A 273 3.06 -2.14 -21.08
C ARG A 273 4.47 -1.86 -20.60
N ASP A 274 5.39 -2.76 -20.94
CA ASP A 274 6.82 -2.54 -20.78
C ASP A 274 7.29 -1.33 -21.57
N LEU A 275 8.10 -0.50 -20.94
CA LEU A 275 8.46 0.81 -21.48
C LEU A 275 9.78 0.79 -22.23
N ASP A 276 9.83 1.53 -23.32
CA ASP A 276 11.09 1.99 -23.89
C ASP A 276 11.78 2.94 -22.91
N LYS A 277 13.02 2.62 -22.52
CA LYS A 277 13.76 3.36 -21.50
C LYS A 277 13.95 4.84 -21.87
N THR A 278 14.24 5.13 -23.14
CA THR A 278 14.56 6.48 -23.62
C THR A 278 13.39 7.43 -23.42
N THR A 279 12.19 6.99 -23.79
CA THR A 279 10.98 7.81 -23.62
C THR A 279 10.49 7.82 -22.17
N ALA A 280 10.62 6.71 -21.45
CA ALA A 280 10.24 6.58 -20.04
C ALA A 280 11.02 7.51 -19.11
N GLU A 281 12.33 7.68 -19.33
CA GLU A 281 13.21 8.49 -18.48
C GLU A 281 13.33 9.95 -18.96
N ASN A 282 12.62 10.34 -20.01
CA ASN A 282 12.57 11.73 -20.47
C ASN A 282 11.58 12.55 -19.64
N ILE A 283 12.10 13.39 -18.74
CA ILE A 283 11.29 14.24 -17.85
C ILE A 283 10.29 15.16 -18.58
N ASN A 284 10.51 15.50 -19.85
CA ASN A 284 9.60 16.36 -20.61
C ASN A 284 8.28 15.69 -20.96
N ASN A 285 8.21 14.37 -20.81
CA ASN A 285 7.02 13.58 -21.07
C ASN A 285 6.02 13.61 -19.91
N TYR A 286 6.36 14.24 -18.79
CA TYR A 286 5.59 14.25 -17.56
C TYR A 286 5.35 15.66 -17.04
N SER A 287 4.21 15.88 -16.40
CA SER A 287 3.96 17.06 -15.57
C SER A 287 2.89 16.77 -14.53
N ILE A 288 3.02 17.38 -13.35
CA ILE A 288 1.97 17.41 -12.32
C ILE A 288 1.40 18.83 -12.21
N ASP A 289 0.10 18.93 -11.96
CA ASP A 289 -0.62 20.18 -11.75
C ASP A 289 -0.26 20.86 -10.41
N LYS A 290 -1.07 21.84 -9.97
CA LYS A 290 -0.91 22.56 -8.69
C LYS A 290 0.49 23.13 -8.46
N SER A 291 1.10 23.65 -9.52
CA SER A 291 2.43 24.26 -9.51
C SER A 291 3.61 23.32 -9.19
N ILE A 292 3.40 21.99 -9.12
CA ILE A 292 4.49 21.00 -9.01
C ILE A 292 5.32 20.99 -10.30
N GLY A 293 4.65 20.92 -11.46
CA GLY A 293 5.29 21.07 -12.76
C GLY A 293 6.00 19.81 -13.24
N LYS A 294 7.13 19.97 -13.94
CA LYS A 294 7.90 18.86 -14.50
C LYS A 294 8.78 18.21 -13.41
N PRO A 295 9.00 16.88 -13.48
CA PRO A 295 9.95 16.23 -12.61
C PRO A 295 11.39 16.67 -12.93
N ILE A 296 12.26 16.61 -11.92
CA ILE A 296 13.71 16.78 -12.06
C ILE A 296 14.41 15.47 -12.43
N ALA A 297 13.77 14.32 -12.16
CA ALA A 297 14.25 13.02 -12.59
C ALA A 297 13.09 12.07 -12.90
N ALA A 298 13.29 11.15 -13.83
CA ALA A 298 12.40 10.05 -14.13
C ALA A 298 13.23 8.76 -14.23
N SER A 299 12.89 7.73 -13.45
CA SER A 299 13.64 6.47 -13.39
C SER A 299 12.73 5.28 -13.67
N LYS A 300 13.04 4.50 -14.70
CA LYS A 300 12.27 3.31 -15.07
C LYS A 300 12.76 2.10 -14.27
N GLY A 301 11.84 1.21 -13.88
CA GLY A 301 12.20 -0.10 -13.32
C GLY A 301 12.00 -0.27 -11.83
N PHE A 302 11.21 0.59 -11.20
CA PHE A 302 10.94 0.52 -9.75
C PHE A 302 10.34 -0.83 -9.34
N GLY A 303 10.91 -1.43 -8.29
CA GLY A 303 10.54 -2.77 -7.82
C GLY A 303 10.87 -3.89 -8.81
N GLY A 304 11.78 -3.67 -9.78
CA GLY A 304 12.11 -4.63 -10.83
C GLY A 304 11.12 -4.67 -12.00
N ASN A 305 10.10 -3.82 -11.99
CA ASN A 305 9.02 -3.83 -12.97
C ASN A 305 9.30 -2.91 -14.15
N SER A 306 9.35 -3.46 -15.37
CA SER A 306 9.68 -2.74 -16.60
C SER A 306 8.62 -1.76 -17.09
N ASN A 307 7.43 -1.81 -16.52
CA ASN A 307 6.30 -0.93 -16.78
C ASN A 307 6.14 0.21 -15.75
N ASN A 308 7.07 0.37 -14.81
CA ASN A 308 7.03 1.40 -13.77
C ASN A 308 8.03 2.53 -14.02
N VAL A 309 7.63 3.76 -13.68
CA VAL A 309 8.50 4.95 -13.66
C VAL A 309 8.31 5.71 -12.35
N VAL A 310 9.41 6.03 -11.67
CA VAL A 310 9.41 6.96 -10.54
C VAL A 310 9.78 8.34 -11.04
N LEU A 311 8.90 9.30 -10.81
CA LEU A 311 9.12 10.71 -11.06
C LEU A 311 9.57 11.36 -9.75
N THR A 312 10.69 12.10 -9.77
CA THR A 312 11.15 12.91 -8.63
C THR A 312 10.98 14.39 -8.96
N PHE A 313 10.44 15.17 -8.02
CA PHE A 313 10.16 16.59 -8.18
C PHE A 313 11.03 17.45 -7.26
N SER A 314 11.23 18.72 -7.63
CA SER A 314 11.92 19.70 -6.78
C SER A 314 11.03 20.34 -5.72
N LYS A 315 9.71 20.14 -5.83
CA LYS A 315 8.70 20.62 -4.89
C LYS A 315 8.00 19.44 -4.26
N ASN A 316 7.63 19.61 -3.00
CA ASN A 316 6.88 18.62 -2.26
C ASN A 316 5.39 18.67 -2.64
N LEU A 317 4.79 17.50 -2.73
CA LEU A 317 3.37 17.26 -2.65
C LEU A 317 2.88 17.60 -1.23
N ILE A 318 1.61 17.98 -1.13
CA ILE A 318 0.95 18.37 0.12
C ILE A 318 -0.02 17.25 0.48
N ASP A 319 0.01 16.80 1.73
CA ASP A 319 -0.83 15.71 2.22
C ASP A 319 -2.34 16.02 2.07
N GLY A 320 -3.11 14.99 1.72
CA GLY A 320 -4.55 15.11 1.51
C GLY A 320 -4.95 15.83 0.22
N GLU A 321 -4.00 16.31 -0.58
CA GLU A 321 -4.28 16.92 -1.87
C GLU A 321 -4.33 15.88 -2.99
N VAL A 322 -5.24 16.11 -3.94
CA VAL A 322 -5.35 15.36 -5.19
C VAL A 322 -4.53 16.04 -6.28
N TYR A 323 -3.68 15.29 -6.97
CA TYR A 323 -2.84 15.78 -8.06
C TYR A 323 -3.14 15.05 -9.37
N ASN A 324 -3.00 15.74 -10.50
CA ASN A 324 -3.12 15.16 -11.83
C ASN A 324 -1.75 15.02 -12.49
N VAL A 325 -1.35 13.77 -12.73
CA VAL A 325 -0.16 13.41 -13.49
C VAL A 325 -0.53 13.34 -14.97
N LYS A 326 0.03 14.23 -15.77
CA LYS A 326 -0.11 14.23 -17.22
C LYS A 326 1.11 13.58 -17.87
N VAL A 327 0.86 12.67 -18.82
CA VAL A 327 1.88 11.89 -19.53
C VAL A 327 1.70 12.01 -21.05
N ASN A 328 2.81 12.16 -21.78
CA ASN A 328 2.84 12.25 -23.25
C ASN A 328 4.05 11.52 -23.84
N ASN A 329 3.97 11.09 -25.09
CA ASN A 329 5.11 10.59 -25.87
C ASN A 329 5.92 9.44 -25.25
N ILE A 330 5.35 8.73 -24.27
CA ILE A 330 5.93 7.47 -23.77
C ILE A 330 5.71 6.39 -24.82
N LYS A 331 6.71 5.55 -25.03
CA LYS A 331 6.65 4.39 -25.92
C LYS A 331 6.81 3.10 -25.14
N SER A 332 6.13 2.05 -25.58
CA SER A 332 6.39 0.69 -25.15
C SER A 332 7.65 0.13 -25.82
N THR A 333 8.15 -1.01 -25.33
CA THR A 333 9.21 -1.79 -26.01
C THR A 333 8.81 -2.18 -27.43
N SER A 334 7.52 -2.41 -27.69
CA SER A 334 6.93 -2.64 -29.01
C SER A 334 6.69 -1.37 -29.84
N GLN A 335 7.22 -0.21 -29.41
CA GLN A 335 7.10 1.10 -30.08
C GLN A 335 5.68 1.67 -30.19
N THR A 336 4.69 1.11 -29.48
CA THR A 336 3.37 1.72 -29.35
C THR A 336 3.50 2.99 -28.50
N THR A 337 2.91 4.09 -28.93
CA THR A 337 2.94 5.37 -28.18
C THR A 337 1.70 5.49 -27.31
N ILE A 338 1.87 6.01 -26.09
CA ILE A 338 0.77 6.23 -25.14
C ILE A 338 -0.25 7.18 -25.74
N ILE A 339 -1.52 7.06 -25.34
CA ILE A 339 -2.56 8.01 -25.77
C ILE A 339 -2.10 9.44 -25.42
N PRO A 340 -2.11 10.38 -26.39
CA PRO A 340 -1.72 11.76 -26.14
C PRO A 340 -2.56 12.40 -25.03
N ASN A 341 -1.92 13.22 -24.20
CA ASN A 341 -2.53 13.87 -23.04
C ASN A 341 -3.16 12.90 -22.03
N SER A 342 -2.58 11.71 -21.85
CA SER A 342 -3.01 10.79 -20.79
C SER A 342 -2.88 11.46 -19.43
N ILE A 343 -3.92 11.36 -18.60
CA ILE A 343 -3.96 11.91 -17.24
C ILE A 343 -4.33 10.78 -16.28
N SER A 344 -3.66 10.75 -15.13
CA SER A 344 -4.02 9.90 -13.99
C SER A 344 -3.96 10.74 -12.73
N SER A 345 -4.96 10.60 -11.87
CA SER A 345 -5.02 11.29 -10.59
C SER A 345 -4.42 10.44 -9.49
N LEU A 346 -3.72 11.08 -8.55
CA LEU A 346 -3.31 10.48 -7.29
C LEU A 346 -3.80 11.33 -6.14
N THR A 347 -4.17 10.68 -5.03
CA THR A 347 -4.40 11.35 -3.75
C THR A 347 -3.19 11.06 -2.87
N THR A 348 -2.64 12.10 -2.26
CA THR A 348 -1.55 11.94 -1.30
C THR A 348 -2.10 11.45 0.03
N GLU A 349 -1.59 10.31 0.49
CA GLU A 349 -1.78 9.88 1.88
C GLU A 349 -0.80 10.63 2.79
N VAL A 350 -1.09 10.68 4.08
CA VAL A 350 -0.21 11.34 5.06
C VAL A 350 1.09 10.56 5.11
N PHE A 351 2.16 11.13 4.55
CA PHE A 351 3.49 10.56 4.70
C PHE A 351 4.00 10.84 6.13
N VAL A 352 4.76 9.92 6.72
CA VAL A 352 5.30 10.09 8.09
C VAL A 352 6.83 10.23 8.03
N PRO A 353 7.40 11.43 7.91
CA PRO A 353 8.84 11.57 7.76
C PRO A 353 9.48 11.73 9.14
N VAL A 354 10.01 10.63 9.66
CA VAL A 354 11.25 10.72 10.43
C VAL A 354 12.35 10.15 9.57
N GLU A 355 13.36 10.97 9.31
CA GLU A 355 14.55 10.50 8.59
C GLU A 355 15.57 9.97 9.61
N LEU A 356 15.60 8.65 9.80
CA LEU A 356 16.62 8.00 10.62
C LEU A 356 17.99 8.12 9.96
N THR A 357 18.94 8.74 10.66
CA THR A 357 20.34 8.87 10.21
C THR A 357 21.24 7.77 10.75
N ALA A 358 20.86 7.15 11.86
CA ALA A 358 21.57 6.03 12.47
C ALA A 358 20.63 5.22 13.36
N PHE A 359 20.80 3.90 13.38
CA PHE A 359 20.26 2.99 14.39
C PHE A 359 21.29 1.90 14.65
N THR A 360 21.72 1.74 15.89
CA THR A 360 22.78 0.80 16.29
C THR A 360 22.49 0.16 17.63
N GLY A 361 23.15 -0.97 17.89
CA GLY A 361 23.04 -1.72 19.13
C GLY A 361 24.38 -2.29 19.55
N ILE A 362 24.72 -2.17 20.82
CA ILE A 362 25.98 -2.66 21.39
C ILE A 362 25.66 -3.54 22.60
N PHE A 363 26.24 -4.73 22.63
CA PHE A 363 26.19 -5.61 23.79
C PHE A 363 27.23 -5.17 24.83
N ASN A 364 26.78 -4.86 26.05
CA ASN A 364 27.66 -4.45 27.15
C ASN A 364 27.18 -5.01 28.49
N GLU A 365 28.09 -5.64 29.25
CA GLU A 365 27.84 -6.17 30.61
C GLU A 365 26.55 -7.01 30.76
N GLY A 366 26.20 -7.76 29.71
CA GLY A 366 25.02 -8.60 29.73
C GLY A 366 23.71 -7.91 29.34
N ASN A 367 23.73 -6.65 28.90
CA ASN A 367 22.61 -5.88 28.35
C ASN A 367 22.88 -5.48 26.87
N ILE A 368 21.86 -5.05 26.14
CA ILE A 368 22.03 -4.41 24.82
C ILE A 368 21.58 -2.96 24.89
N GLU A 369 22.48 -2.05 24.55
CA GLU A 369 22.22 -0.62 24.45
C GLU A 369 21.97 -0.25 22.99
N LEU A 370 20.76 0.20 22.70
CA LEU A 370 20.31 0.67 21.39
C LEU A 370 20.37 2.19 21.34
N ASN A 371 20.90 2.73 20.24
CA ASN A 371 21.02 4.17 20.01
C ASN A 371 20.59 4.53 18.59
N TRP A 372 19.79 5.58 18.45
CA TRP A 372 19.39 6.11 17.14
C TRP A 372 19.33 7.63 17.11
N THR A 373 19.45 8.18 15.89
CA THR A 373 19.36 9.61 15.63
C THR A 373 18.45 9.89 14.44
N THR A 374 17.55 10.85 14.60
CA THR A 374 16.69 11.38 13.54
C THR A 374 17.31 12.67 12.99
N ALA A 375 17.19 12.95 11.69
CA ALA A 375 17.55 14.26 11.13
C ALA A 375 16.41 15.28 11.31
N THR A 376 15.19 14.81 11.08
CA THR A 376 13.93 15.56 11.22
C THR A 376 12.86 14.62 11.77
N GLU A 377 11.84 15.21 12.40
CA GLU A 377 10.65 14.53 12.89
C GLU A 377 9.43 15.36 12.56
N ILE A 378 8.40 14.72 12.04
CA ILE A 378 7.08 15.33 11.87
C ILE A 378 6.04 14.36 12.39
N ASN A 379 5.13 14.86 13.21
CA ASN A 379 4.05 14.10 13.85
C ASN A 379 4.51 12.88 14.67
N ASN A 380 5.78 12.81 15.07
CA ASN A 380 6.38 11.63 15.70
C ASN A 380 5.94 11.48 17.17
N LEU A 381 5.04 10.54 17.45
CA LEU A 381 4.66 10.17 18.81
C LEU A 381 5.80 9.44 19.52
N GLY A 382 6.56 8.61 18.79
CA GLY A 382 7.75 7.93 19.31
C GLY A 382 8.05 6.61 18.64
N PHE A 383 8.83 5.77 19.31
CA PHE A 383 9.39 4.55 18.76
C PHE A 383 9.05 3.36 19.66
N GLU A 384 8.34 2.36 19.12
CA GLU A 384 8.28 1.01 19.67
C GLU A 384 9.58 0.28 19.31
N ILE A 385 10.29 -0.23 20.32
CA ILE A 385 11.51 -1.02 20.13
C ILE A 385 11.09 -2.48 20.07
N GLU A 386 11.41 -3.13 18.96
CA GLU A 386 11.10 -4.55 18.77
C GLU A 386 12.37 -5.39 18.67
N ARG A 387 12.32 -6.57 19.30
CA ARG A 387 13.39 -7.57 19.30
C ARG A 387 12.89 -8.86 18.67
N SER A 388 13.75 -9.53 17.92
CA SER A 388 13.52 -10.89 17.42
C SER A 388 14.74 -11.78 17.71
N VAL A 389 14.47 -13.09 17.85
CA VAL A 389 15.48 -14.13 17.98
C VAL A 389 15.57 -14.89 16.66
N VAL A 390 16.77 -15.05 16.11
CA VAL A 390 16.97 -15.82 14.87
C VAL A 390 16.92 -17.32 15.18
N GLY A 391 15.91 -18.02 14.65
CA GLY A 391 15.80 -19.49 14.70
C GLY A 391 16.58 -20.18 13.58
N THR A 392 17.16 -21.36 13.84
CA THR A 392 17.91 -22.16 12.84
C THR A 392 17.07 -23.21 12.08
N SER A 393 15.75 -23.25 12.26
CA SER A 393 14.90 -24.18 11.49
C SER A 393 14.34 -23.52 10.23
N ARG A 394 14.09 -24.33 9.19
CA ARG A 394 13.61 -23.97 7.83
C ARG A 394 12.21 -23.30 7.77
N ASP A 395 11.78 -22.65 8.83
CA ASP A 395 10.57 -21.83 8.91
C ASP A 395 10.99 -20.41 9.31
N LEU A 396 11.12 -19.53 8.31
CA LEU A 396 11.77 -18.21 8.39
C LEU A 396 10.88 -17.10 9.01
N SER A 397 9.92 -17.43 9.88
CA SER A 397 9.12 -16.38 10.53
C SER A 397 9.85 -15.79 11.74
N LEU A 398 10.46 -14.61 11.56
CA LEU A 398 10.94 -13.77 12.67
C LEU A 398 9.72 -13.37 13.54
N GLN A 399 9.66 -13.86 14.77
CA GLN A 399 8.66 -13.45 15.74
C GLN A 399 9.20 -12.23 16.49
N TRP A 400 8.64 -11.05 16.21
CA TRP A 400 9.01 -9.79 16.84
C TRP A 400 8.26 -9.59 18.16
N GLU A 401 8.98 -9.20 19.20
CA GLU A 401 8.46 -8.84 20.52
C GLU A 401 8.73 -7.35 20.75
N THR A 402 7.70 -6.58 21.10
CA THR A 402 7.86 -5.20 21.57
C THR A 402 8.43 -5.20 22.98
N ILE A 403 9.64 -4.64 23.15
CA ILE A 403 10.37 -4.63 24.42
C ILE A 403 10.36 -3.27 25.12
N GLY A 404 9.92 -2.21 24.45
CA GLY A 404 9.79 -0.88 25.04
C GLY A 404 9.26 0.17 24.08
N PHE A 405 9.03 1.37 24.61
CA PHE A 405 8.64 2.55 23.86
C PHE A 405 9.45 3.76 24.33
N VAL A 406 9.91 4.59 23.38
CA VAL A 406 10.57 5.87 23.66
C VAL A 406 9.79 6.98 22.97
N GLU A 407 9.34 7.97 23.75
CA GLU A 407 8.56 9.12 23.26
C GLU A 407 9.39 9.99 22.31
N GLY A 408 8.79 10.37 21.18
CA GLY A 408 9.38 11.27 20.20
C GLY A 408 9.13 12.74 20.53
N GLU A 409 9.73 13.65 19.76
CA GLU A 409 9.61 15.10 20.02
C GLU A 409 8.38 15.72 19.31
N GLY A 410 7.56 14.91 18.64
CA GLY A 410 6.45 15.35 17.81
C GLY A 410 6.90 15.99 16.51
N ASN A 411 7.31 17.25 16.56
CA ASN A 411 7.79 17.97 15.39
C ASN A 411 9.17 18.58 15.66
N SER A 412 10.17 18.20 14.87
CA SER A 412 11.54 18.70 14.95
C SER A 412 12.15 18.86 13.56
N THR A 413 12.74 20.03 13.30
CA THR A 413 13.57 20.27 12.10
C THR A 413 15.07 20.18 12.40
N SER A 414 15.44 19.76 13.61
CA SER A 414 16.82 19.57 14.06
C SER A 414 17.04 18.13 14.52
N PRO A 415 18.26 17.58 14.41
CA PRO A 415 18.51 16.20 14.80
C PRO A 415 18.18 15.91 16.26
N LYS A 416 17.63 14.73 16.53
CA LYS A 416 17.34 14.24 17.89
C LYS A 416 17.95 12.86 18.08
N SER A 417 18.49 12.62 19.27
CA SER A 417 19.12 11.36 19.62
C SER A 417 18.37 10.69 20.75
N TYR A 418 18.22 9.38 20.64
CA TYR A 418 17.46 8.53 21.54
C TYR A 418 18.25 7.28 21.89
N SER A 419 17.95 6.71 23.04
CA SER A 419 18.54 5.45 23.47
C SER A 419 17.53 4.57 24.21
N PHE A 420 17.79 3.26 24.18
CA PHE A 420 17.01 2.25 24.89
C PHE A 420 17.91 1.11 25.37
N VAL A 421 17.70 0.61 26.59
CA VAL A 421 18.50 -0.49 27.15
C VAL A 421 17.63 -1.74 27.32
N ASP A 422 17.99 -2.81 26.61
CA ASP A 422 17.41 -4.14 26.79
C ASP A 422 18.18 -4.92 27.87
N THR A 423 17.53 -5.09 29.04
CA THR A 423 18.12 -5.75 30.22
C THR A 423 17.74 -7.22 30.36
N LYS A 424 16.93 -7.80 29.46
CA LYS A 424 16.44 -9.18 29.56
C LYS A 424 17.20 -10.18 28.69
N THR A 425 18.23 -9.71 28.01
CA THR A 425 19.20 -10.45 27.18
C THR A 425 19.78 -11.71 27.86
N SER A 426 20.02 -11.68 29.17
CA SER A 426 20.55 -12.82 29.94
C SER A 426 19.52 -13.93 30.21
N GLU A 427 18.22 -13.62 30.20
CA GLU A 427 17.12 -14.59 30.30
C GLU A 427 16.78 -15.19 28.93
N VAL A 428 16.85 -14.36 27.87
CA VAL A 428 16.62 -14.76 26.48
C VAL A 428 17.72 -15.71 25.98
N SER A 429 18.99 -15.47 26.36
CA SER A 429 20.14 -16.29 25.95
C SER A 429 20.23 -17.67 26.61
N GLN A 430 19.60 -17.88 27.77
CA GLN A 430 19.58 -19.18 28.46
C GLN A 430 18.70 -20.22 27.77
N ASN A 431 17.68 -19.79 27.01
CA ASN A 431 16.80 -20.67 26.24
C ASN A 431 17.31 -20.98 24.81
N LEU A 432 18.51 -20.50 24.45
CA LEU A 432 19.11 -20.65 23.12
C LEU A 432 20.33 -21.58 23.16
N ALA A 433 20.10 -22.80 23.67
CA ALA A 433 21.11 -23.85 23.71
C ALA A 433 21.61 -24.17 22.29
N GLY A 434 22.82 -23.72 21.94
CA GLY A 434 23.50 -24.06 20.69
C GLY A 434 23.41 -23.05 19.54
N LEU A 435 22.85 -21.86 19.76
CA LEU A 435 22.82 -20.79 18.75
C LEU A 435 23.91 -19.75 19.05
N ASP A 436 24.59 -19.25 18.02
CA ASP A 436 25.52 -18.11 18.07
C ASP A 436 24.77 -16.79 18.32
N GLY A 437 23.98 -16.73 19.40
CA GLY A 437 23.61 -15.55 20.19
C GLY A 437 22.96 -14.33 19.55
N ASN A 438 22.79 -14.24 18.23
CA ASN A 438 22.47 -12.97 17.60
C ASN A 438 21.01 -12.56 17.85
N LEU A 439 20.83 -11.35 18.39
CA LEU A 439 19.53 -10.71 18.54
C LEU A 439 19.35 -9.68 17.43
N GLN A 440 18.14 -9.60 16.90
CA GLN A 440 17.78 -8.59 15.90
C GLN A 440 16.87 -7.54 16.51
N TYR A 441 17.06 -6.30 16.09
CA TYR A 441 16.28 -5.16 16.54
C TYR A 441 15.79 -4.33 15.37
N ARG A 442 14.60 -3.75 15.53
CA ARG A 442 14.06 -2.70 14.66
C ARG A 442 13.29 -1.69 15.50
N LEU A 443 13.17 -0.48 14.99
CA LEU A 443 12.29 0.54 15.52
C LEU A 443 11.00 0.51 14.70
N LYS A 444 9.86 0.58 15.38
CA LYS A 444 8.57 0.91 14.79
C LYS A 444 8.23 2.32 15.23
N GLN A 445 8.47 3.27 14.35
CA GLN A 445 8.15 4.67 14.58
C GLN A 445 6.65 4.86 14.42
N ILE A 446 6.01 5.55 15.36
CA ILE A 446 4.57 5.75 15.43
C ILE A 446 4.27 7.26 15.47
N ASP A 447 3.24 7.70 14.77
CA ASP A 447 2.75 9.08 14.82
C ASP A 447 1.60 9.29 15.84
N PHE A 448 1.17 10.53 16.06
CA PHE A 448 0.06 10.83 16.98
C PHE A 448 -1.31 10.28 16.50
N ASP A 449 -1.41 9.89 15.23
CA ASP A 449 -2.63 9.37 14.60
C ASP A 449 -2.65 7.83 14.56
N GLY A 450 -1.55 7.17 14.94
CA GLY A 450 -1.38 5.73 15.04
C GLY A 450 -0.79 5.05 13.79
N ASN A 451 -0.39 5.79 12.76
CA ASN A 451 0.36 5.24 11.62
C ASN A 451 1.79 4.92 12.03
N PHE A 452 2.45 4.00 11.32
CA PHE A 452 3.81 3.60 11.65
C PHE A 452 4.68 3.22 10.45
N GLU A 453 5.99 3.34 10.63
CA GLU A 453 7.03 2.87 9.71
C GLU A 453 8.10 2.09 10.50
N TYR A 454 8.74 1.11 9.86
CA TYR A 454 9.84 0.35 10.47
C TYR A 454 11.20 0.87 10.00
N SER A 455 12.18 0.91 10.91
CA SER A 455 13.57 1.06 10.54
C SER A 455 14.11 -0.18 9.82
N GLU A 456 15.29 -0.04 9.22
CA GLU A 456 16.14 -1.18 8.90
C GLU A 456 16.38 -2.06 10.13
N ILE A 457 16.55 -3.36 9.90
CA ILE A 457 16.85 -4.33 10.95
C ILE A 457 18.35 -4.30 11.23
N ILE A 458 18.72 -4.15 12.50
CA ILE A 458 20.10 -4.37 12.94
C ILE A 458 20.22 -5.72 13.61
N THR A 459 21.38 -6.36 13.44
CA THR A 459 21.74 -7.58 14.17
C THR A 459 22.83 -7.22 15.16
N VAL A 460 22.62 -7.54 16.44
CA VAL A 460 23.59 -7.36 17.52
C VAL A 460 24.18 -8.72 17.86
N GLU A 461 25.48 -8.86 17.65
CA GLU A 461 26.20 -10.10 17.95
C GLU A 461 26.44 -10.22 19.46
N MET A 462 25.79 -11.20 20.10
CA MET A 462 26.11 -11.56 21.49
C MET A 462 27.30 -12.50 21.48
N LEU A 463 28.52 -11.94 21.52
CA LEU A 463 29.73 -12.74 21.69
C LEU A 463 29.65 -13.49 23.01
N ARG A 464 29.45 -14.83 22.95
CA ARG A 464 29.67 -15.68 24.11
C ARG A 464 31.16 -15.57 24.46
N ALA A 465 31.45 -14.99 25.62
CA ALA A 465 32.76 -15.05 26.25
C ALA A 465 33.08 -16.51 26.64
N THR A 466 33.39 -17.36 25.66
CA THR A 466 33.89 -18.72 25.89
C THR A 466 35.23 -18.98 25.20
N SER A 467 35.78 -18.01 24.46
CA SER A 467 37.18 -17.99 24.09
C SER A 467 37.81 -16.70 24.59
N LEU A 468 38.78 -16.81 25.50
CA LEU A 468 39.68 -15.70 25.79
C LEU A 468 40.24 -15.21 24.46
N PRO A 469 40.31 -13.89 24.25
CA PRO A 469 40.82 -13.35 23.01
C PRO A 469 42.24 -13.86 22.75
N THR A 470 42.51 -14.26 21.51
CA THR A 470 43.82 -14.81 21.13
C THR A 470 44.77 -13.75 20.58
N GLU A 471 44.26 -12.57 20.23
CA GLU A 471 45.04 -11.49 19.61
C GLU A 471 44.74 -10.13 20.23
N PHE A 472 45.70 -9.21 20.09
CA PHE A 472 45.46 -7.80 20.39
C PHE A 472 44.71 -7.15 19.24
N VAL A 473 43.64 -6.42 19.57
CA VAL A 473 42.85 -5.66 18.60
C VAL A 473 42.60 -4.28 19.17
N LEU A 474 42.83 -3.23 18.38
CA LEU A 474 42.28 -1.90 18.62
C LEU A 474 41.17 -1.67 17.59
N GLU A 475 39.97 -1.39 18.07
CA GLU A 475 38.80 -1.15 17.21
C GLU A 475 38.72 0.32 16.78
N GLN A 476 37.92 0.56 15.73
CA GLN A 476 37.55 1.90 15.34
C GLN A 476 36.63 2.50 16.42
N ASN A 477 36.88 3.75 16.82
CA ASN A 477 35.99 4.43 17.75
C ASN A 477 34.58 4.58 17.17
N TYR A 478 33.54 4.51 18.00
CA TYR A 478 32.16 4.70 17.59
C TYR A 478 31.41 5.61 18.58
N PRO A 479 30.65 6.61 18.09
CA PRO A 479 30.53 7.04 16.70
C PRO A 479 31.86 7.61 16.13
N ASN A 480 32.03 7.64 14.82
CA ASN A 480 33.10 8.35 14.12
C ASN A 480 32.61 8.83 12.74
N PRO A 481 32.43 10.15 12.51
CA PRO A 481 32.74 11.25 13.42
C PRO A 481 31.91 11.25 14.71
N PHE A 482 32.42 11.84 15.78
CA PHE A 482 31.75 11.92 17.10
C PHE A 482 31.54 13.37 17.56
N ASN A 483 30.57 13.58 18.45
CA ASN A 483 30.26 14.87 19.08
C ASN A 483 29.55 14.70 20.44
N PRO A 484 30.11 15.14 21.58
CA PRO A 484 31.53 15.29 21.86
C PRO A 484 32.15 13.97 22.36
N THR A 485 31.37 12.91 22.56
CA THR A 485 31.82 11.64 23.17
C THR A 485 31.88 10.48 22.18
N THR A 486 32.82 9.56 22.39
CA THR A 486 32.97 8.31 21.63
C THR A 486 33.51 7.19 22.52
N SER A 487 33.32 5.95 22.10
CA SER A 487 33.87 4.77 22.78
C SER A 487 34.87 4.04 21.89
N ILE A 488 35.92 3.50 22.48
CA ILE A 488 37.02 2.81 21.81
C ILE A 488 37.13 1.40 22.38
N GLY A 489 36.76 0.40 21.57
CA GLY A 489 36.94 -1.02 21.90
C GLY A 489 38.39 -1.47 21.70
N TYR A 490 38.88 -2.33 22.58
CA TYR A 490 40.17 -3.00 22.43
C TYR A 490 40.24 -4.35 23.17
N THR A 491 41.14 -5.20 22.70
CA THR A 491 41.29 -6.57 23.16
C THR A 491 42.71 -6.83 23.66
N VAL A 492 42.82 -7.56 24.77
CA VAL A 492 44.08 -7.95 25.41
C VAL A 492 44.08 -9.49 25.56
N PRO A 493 44.95 -10.24 24.86
CA PRO A 493 44.93 -11.71 24.89
C PRO A 493 45.60 -12.33 26.12
N SER A 494 46.47 -11.59 26.81
CA SER A 494 47.20 -12.04 28.00
C SER A 494 47.48 -10.87 28.93
N ASN A 495 47.74 -11.14 30.22
CA ASN A 495 48.02 -10.11 31.21
C ASN A 495 49.20 -9.20 30.77
N GLU A 496 48.92 -7.93 30.50
CA GLU A 496 49.86 -6.95 29.98
C GLU A 496 49.59 -5.55 30.52
N TYR A 497 50.63 -4.72 30.54
CA TYR A 497 50.49 -3.31 30.87
C TYR A 497 50.06 -2.52 29.63
N VAL A 498 48.86 -1.93 29.67
CA VAL A 498 48.22 -1.28 28.52
C VAL A 498 48.22 0.23 28.70
N THR A 499 48.63 0.94 27.64
CA THR A 499 48.42 2.39 27.52
C THR A 499 47.59 2.70 26.28
N LEU A 500 46.54 3.50 26.43
CA LEU A 500 45.73 4.02 25.34
C LEU A 500 45.68 5.54 25.45
N LYS A 501 46.20 6.22 24.44
CA LYS A 501 46.39 7.68 24.45
C LYS A 501 45.85 8.31 23.17
N VAL A 502 45.38 9.55 23.28
CA VAL A 502 44.88 10.37 22.18
C VAL A 502 45.84 11.52 21.91
N TYR A 503 46.05 11.81 20.63
CA TYR A 503 46.96 12.83 20.11
C TYR A 503 46.25 13.72 19.09
N ASP A 504 46.67 14.97 18.99
CA ASP A 504 46.30 15.87 17.88
C ASP A 504 47.07 15.53 16.58
N ILE A 505 46.78 16.22 15.49
CA ILE A 505 47.46 16.03 14.20
C ILE A 505 48.96 16.38 14.21
N LEU A 506 49.42 17.15 15.20
CA LEU A 506 50.82 17.52 15.37
C LEU A 506 51.57 16.49 16.22
N GLY A 507 50.86 15.51 16.80
CA GLY A 507 51.42 14.47 17.65
C GLY A 507 51.50 14.86 19.13
N ASN A 508 50.87 15.96 19.55
CA ASN A 508 50.78 16.29 20.97
C ASN A 508 49.75 15.40 21.65
N GLU A 509 50.09 14.82 22.80
CA GLU A 509 49.15 14.05 23.62
C GLU A 509 48.09 14.99 24.21
N VAL A 510 46.82 14.69 23.94
CA VAL A 510 45.67 15.48 24.44
C VAL A 510 44.87 14.73 25.52
N ALA A 511 44.97 13.40 25.59
CA ALA A 511 44.37 12.60 26.66
C ALA A 511 45.08 11.25 26.84
N THR A 512 45.09 10.73 28.06
CA THR A 512 45.41 9.34 28.38
C THR A 512 44.12 8.67 28.87
N LEU A 513 43.65 7.66 28.15
CA LEU A 513 42.38 6.94 28.45
C LEU A 513 42.61 5.69 29.30
N VAL A 514 43.74 5.02 29.10
CA VAL A 514 44.14 3.81 29.83
C VAL A 514 45.63 3.90 30.11
N ASN A 515 46.06 3.56 31.32
CA ASN A 515 47.47 3.46 31.72
C ASN A 515 47.61 2.56 32.95
N GLU A 516 47.33 1.27 32.76
CA GLU A 516 47.28 0.30 33.85
C GLU A 516 47.48 -1.13 33.35
N GLN A 517 47.62 -2.07 34.29
CA GLN A 517 47.73 -3.48 33.99
C GLN A 517 46.35 -4.09 33.72
N LYS A 518 46.20 -4.82 32.61
CA LYS A 518 44.95 -5.46 32.19
C LYS A 518 45.15 -6.97 32.03
N GLU A 519 44.18 -7.74 32.53
CA GLU A 519 44.14 -9.19 32.29
C GLU A 519 43.64 -9.52 30.88
N SER A 520 43.65 -10.80 30.51
CA SER A 520 43.09 -11.25 29.23
C SER A 520 41.59 -10.93 29.17
N GLY A 521 41.15 -10.20 28.15
CA GLY A 521 39.77 -9.76 28.01
C GLY A 521 39.54 -8.71 26.92
N ASN A 522 38.27 -8.36 26.73
CA ASN A 522 37.83 -7.24 25.90
C ASN A 522 37.49 -6.06 26.80
N TYR A 523 37.81 -4.85 26.35
CA TYR A 523 37.70 -3.63 27.12
C TYR A 523 37.21 -2.47 26.24
N THR A 524 36.57 -1.48 26.88
CA THR A 524 36.10 -0.26 26.23
C THR A 524 36.63 0.95 27.00
N ALA A 525 37.18 1.92 26.27
CA ALA A 525 37.59 3.21 26.84
C ALA A 525 36.74 4.34 26.25
N ASN A 526 36.18 5.18 27.12
CA ASN A 526 35.39 6.33 26.71
C ASN A 526 36.29 7.57 26.54
N PHE A 527 36.01 8.36 25.51
CA PHE A 527 36.71 9.61 25.25
C PHE A 527 35.71 10.76 25.10
N ASP A 528 35.95 11.83 25.84
CA ASP A 528 35.20 13.09 25.79
C ASP A 528 36.09 14.19 25.18
N GLY A 529 35.69 14.65 23.99
CA GLY A 529 36.36 15.69 23.22
C GLY A 529 35.81 17.10 23.46
N ASP A 530 34.92 17.31 24.44
CA ASP A 530 34.22 18.60 24.62
C ASP A 530 35.19 19.79 24.81
N LYS A 531 36.37 19.57 25.39
CA LYS A 531 37.39 20.61 25.58
C LYS A 531 38.35 20.79 24.40
N LEU A 532 38.15 20.04 23.32
CA LEU A 532 39.00 20.04 22.14
C LEU A 532 38.32 20.73 20.96
N SER A 533 39.10 21.10 19.93
CA SER A 533 38.56 21.70 18.70
C SER A 533 38.09 20.63 17.72
N SER A 534 37.08 20.90 16.88
CA SER A 534 36.70 19.99 15.80
C SER A 534 37.90 19.69 14.90
N GLY A 535 38.07 18.43 14.52
CA GLY A 535 39.24 18.03 13.74
C GLY A 535 39.57 16.55 13.83
N LEU A 536 40.66 16.18 13.16
CA LEU A 536 41.20 14.83 13.16
C LEU A 536 42.07 14.61 14.40
N TYR A 537 41.83 13.51 15.10
CA TYR A 537 42.64 13.04 16.22
C TYR A 537 43.15 11.63 15.93
N ILE A 538 44.22 11.26 16.62
CA ILE A 538 44.86 9.96 16.50
C ILE A 538 44.84 9.32 17.88
N TYR A 539 44.45 8.05 17.97
CA TYR A 539 44.61 7.30 19.22
C TYR A 539 45.50 6.09 19.00
N LYS A 540 46.32 5.80 20.01
CA LYS A 540 47.33 4.74 19.97
C LYS A 540 47.20 3.88 21.22
N ILE A 541 47.12 2.57 21.01
CA ILE A 541 47.30 1.58 22.07
C ILE A 541 48.73 1.02 22.05
N GLN A 542 49.31 0.78 23.22
CA GLN A 542 50.55 0.06 23.41
C GLN A 542 50.36 -0.97 24.54
N ALA A 543 50.67 -2.23 24.27
CA ALA A 543 50.62 -3.33 25.24
C ALA A 543 51.80 -4.27 24.98
N GLY A 544 52.79 -4.30 25.87
CA GLY A 544 54.05 -5.02 25.64
C GLY A 544 54.70 -4.62 24.30
N LYS A 545 54.86 -5.58 23.38
CA LYS A 545 55.40 -5.34 22.01
C LYS A 545 54.33 -4.88 21.01
N PHE A 546 53.06 -5.02 21.32
CA PHE A 546 51.97 -4.63 20.43
C PHE A 546 51.75 -3.12 20.45
N SER A 547 51.58 -2.54 19.27
CA SER A 547 51.28 -1.12 19.07
C SER A 547 50.36 -0.97 17.87
N GLN A 548 49.21 -0.34 18.07
CA GLN A 548 48.29 -0.02 16.97
C GLN A 548 47.79 1.41 17.08
N VAL A 549 47.60 2.05 15.92
CA VAL A 549 47.18 3.45 15.81
C VAL A 549 45.95 3.52 14.92
N ARG A 550 44.99 4.35 15.30
CA ARG A 550 43.79 4.67 14.51
C ARG A 550 43.48 6.16 14.57
N LYS A 551 42.62 6.60 13.65
CA LYS A 551 42.22 8.00 13.48
C LYS A 551 40.75 8.16 13.83
N MET A 552 40.36 9.29 14.40
CA MET A 552 38.98 9.64 14.71
C MET A 552 38.71 11.12 14.39
N MET A 553 37.47 11.47 14.09
CA MET A 553 37.06 12.82 13.72
C MET A 553 36.06 13.37 14.74
N LEU A 554 36.42 14.47 15.41
CA LEU A 554 35.53 15.23 16.28
C LEU A 554 34.81 16.29 15.44
N LEU A 555 33.48 16.29 15.48
CA LEU A 555 32.64 17.36 14.95
C LEU A 555 32.03 18.14 16.12
N LYS A 556 31.97 19.46 16.02
CA LYS A 556 31.21 20.33 16.91
C LYS A 556 30.23 21.13 16.10
#